data_AF-A0A7S1XE04-F1
#
_entry.id   AF-A0A7S1XE04-F1
#
_cell.length_a   1.000
_cell.length_b   1.000
_cell.length_c   1.000
_cell.angle_alpha   90.00
_cell.angle_beta   90.00
_cell.angle_gamma   90.00
#
_symmetry.space_group_name_H-M   'P 1'
#
loop_
_entity.id
_entity.type
_entity.pdbx_description
1 polymer ?
#
loop_
_entity_poly.entity_id
_entity_poly.type
_entity_poly.pdbx_seq_one_letter_code
_entity_poly.pdbx_strand_id
1 'polypeptide(L)'
;MSASYMGSLDDFQSLLTNAAALGEPIPFRTTDEYLWVVIVGGLLAFFMAWGIGANDVANAFATSVGAGSIKLKWACLLAAICEFGGAVLLGGEVTDTVRGKILKPENFDPAIGGALNGPEIFMCGSMLVLLVAGLWLLIATYFEMPVSTTHSIIGSYIGFGFAYRGAGSINWLTDGSGLDRLKGVVGIIASWFISPLFSAILAILVFLLVRHVVLRRKNPVRAALLFGPLFYALAVIVVVFFIVYKGDARNGWKDTSLGTGIGIAFGVGIGCALLSWWLLVPPQRRFVEKWERDQLELLKSGPREELSKLGMLKKIGINVEYDIQLDEKVSRIHDAAEKFDPKAERCFAWMQVFTAAFDSFAHGANDVANAIAPFATIYSLYESGGILSTTKVSKNGSSPLDLFSADGTTIVGSVDAGEPIPDGKSFCGTFNDTAYYRCSNPLGIAITNNPGIGDSMNFSLY
;
A
#
# COMPACT_ATOMS: atom_id res chain seq x y z
N MET A 1 -14.43 46.78 -12.32
CA MET A 1 -13.74 47.93 -11.72
C MET A 1 -13.50 47.60 -10.26
N SER A 2 -12.24 47.76 -9.80
CA SER A 2 -11.67 47.62 -8.43
C SER A 2 -12.00 46.34 -7.66
N ALA A 3 -11.10 45.37 -7.41
CA ALA A 3 -9.76 45.43 -6.82
C ALA A 3 -9.69 46.23 -5.51
N SER A 4 -9.75 45.53 -4.37
CA SER A 4 -9.25 45.99 -3.08
C SER A 4 -8.64 44.79 -2.33
N TYR A 5 -7.37 44.52 -2.65
CA TYR A 5 -6.45 43.72 -1.84
C TYR A 5 -5.98 44.53 -0.63
N MET A 6 -5.55 43.82 0.42
CA MET A 6 -4.78 44.27 1.59
C MET A 6 -5.54 45.07 2.67
N GLY A 7 -6.08 44.32 3.65
CA GLY A 7 -6.19 44.79 5.04
C GLY A 7 -4.84 44.57 5.73
N SER A 8 -4.43 45.55 6.53
CA SER A 8 -3.06 45.76 7.03
C SER A 8 -2.58 44.71 8.04
N LEU A 9 -1.27 44.69 8.35
CA LEU A 9 -0.69 43.88 9.43
C LEU A 9 -1.37 44.15 10.79
N ASP A 10 -1.88 45.37 10.98
CA ASP A 10 -2.57 45.81 12.19
C ASP A 10 -3.94 45.10 12.37
N ASP A 11 -4.60 44.70 11.28
CA ASP A 11 -5.88 43.96 11.35
C ASP A 11 -5.66 42.53 11.86
N PHE A 12 -4.55 41.88 11.46
CA PHE A 12 -4.17 40.55 11.93
C PHE A 12 -3.75 40.58 13.41
N GLN A 13 -3.05 41.64 13.81
CA GLN A 13 -2.61 41.84 15.19
C GLN A 13 -3.79 42.15 16.12
N SER A 14 -4.82 42.88 15.65
CA SER A 14 -6.05 43.11 16.41
C SER A 14 -6.87 41.81 16.62
N LEU A 15 -6.87 40.90 15.64
CA LEU A 15 -7.52 39.59 15.71
C LEU A 15 -6.83 38.67 16.72
N LEU A 16 -5.50 38.66 16.76
CA LEU A 16 -4.72 37.92 17.75
C LEU A 16 -4.89 38.47 19.18
N THR A 17 -5.01 39.79 19.32
CA THR A 17 -5.20 40.45 20.62
C THR A 17 -6.60 40.18 21.19
N ASN A 18 -7.62 40.09 20.34
CA ASN A 18 -8.99 39.78 20.75
C ASN A 18 -9.24 38.27 20.99
N ALA A 19 -8.59 37.38 20.23
CA ALA A 19 -8.67 35.94 20.46
C ALA A 19 -7.96 35.50 21.76
N ALA A 20 -6.87 36.18 22.14
CA ALA A 20 -6.20 35.98 23.42
C ALA A 20 -7.03 36.46 24.64
N ALA A 21 -7.99 37.37 24.43
CA ALA A 21 -8.83 37.93 25.50
C ALA A 21 -10.11 37.11 25.78
N LEU A 22 -10.50 36.18 24.90
CA LEU A 22 -11.79 35.48 24.99
C LEU A 22 -11.70 34.01 25.39
N GLY A 23 -10.51 33.41 25.52
CA GLY A 23 -10.36 32.03 26.00
C GLY A 23 -11.11 30.97 25.17
N GLU A 24 -11.60 31.34 23.99
CA GLU A 24 -12.26 30.40 23.09
C GLU A 24 -11.20 29.55 22.38
N PRO A 25 -11.42 28.23 22.23
CA PRO A 25 -10.57 27.42 21.37
C PRO A 25 -10.62 28.03 19.96
N ILE A 26 -9.47 28.30 19.36
CA ILE A 26 -9.42 28.72 17.95
C ILE A 26 -10.10 27.59 17.16
N PRO A 27 -11.27 27.84 16.55
CA PRO A 27 -11.91 26.81 15.75
C PRO A 27 -10.96 26.52 14.58
N PHE A 28 -10.65 25.25 14.36
CA PHE A 28 -10.02 24.83 13.12
C PHE A 28 -10.98 25.24 11.99
N ARG A 29 -10.70 26.36 11.32
CA ARG A 29 -11.52 26.87 10.21
C ARG A 29 -11.22 26.03 8.96
N THR A 30 -11.78 24.82 8.90
CA THR A 30 -12.02 24.16 7.61
C THR A 30 -13.01 25.00 6.83
N THR A 31 -12.72 25.49 5.64
CA THR A 31 -12.35 24.64 4.48
C THR A 31 -11.38 25.29 3.49
N ASP A 32 -11.19 26.62 3.49
CA ASP A 32 -10.42 27.27 2.41
C ASP A 32 -8.90 27.26 2.66
N GLU A 33 -8.45 27.32 3.93
CA GLU A 33 -7.03 27.50 4.25
C GLU A 33 -6.17 26.25 4.03
N TYR A 34 -6.75 25.03 4.11
CA TYR A 34 -6.02 23.76 3.95
C TYR A 34 -6.40 22.97 2.70
N LEU A 35 -7.29 23.50 1.86
CA LEU A 35 -7.66 22.87 0.58
C LEU A 35 -6.43 22.65 -0.31
N TRP A 36 -5.45 23.56 -0.26
CA TRP A 36 -4.20 23.39 -1.01
C TRP A 36 -3.42 22.13 -0.60
N VAL A 37 -3.46 21.72 0.67
CA VAL A 37 -2.80 20.49 1.15
C VAL A 37 -3.48 19.26 0.56
N VAL A 38 -4.81 19.29 0.43
CA VAL A 38 -5.57 18.22 -0.24
C VAL A 38 -5.21 18.15 -1.72
N ILE A 39 -5.19 19.29 -2.42
CA ILE A 39 -4.87 19.35 -3.85
C ILE A 39 -3.44 18.86 -4.10
N VAL A 40 -2.46 19.42 -3.39
CA VAL A 40 -1.05 19.05 -3.53
C VAL A 40 -0.82 17.61 -3.08
N GLY A 41 -1.42 17.20 -1.97
CA GLY A 41 -1.38 15.81 -1.49
C GLY A 41 -1.93 14.83 -2.51
N GLY A 42 -3.02 15.16 -3.21
CA GLY A 42 -3.58 14.35 -4.28
C GLY A 42 -2.65 14.23 -5.49
N LEU A 43 -2.01 15.33 -5.90
CA LEU A 43 -1.00 15.31 -6.95
C LEU A 43 0.24 14.48 -6.57
N LEU A 44 0.67 14.57 -5.31
CA LEU A 44 1.80 13.79 -4.80
C LEU A 44 1.44 12.30 -4.63
N ALA A 45 0.21 11.99 -4.26
CA ALA A 45 -0.29 10.62 -4.22
C ALA A 45 -0.31 10.01 -5.63
N PHE A 46 -0.75 10.77 -6.63
CA PHE A 46 -0.67 10.36 -8.03
C PHE A 46 0.79 10.16 -8.47
N PHE A 47 1.69 11.08 -8.13
CA PHE A 47 3.12 10.96 -8.41
C PHE A 47 3.75 9.71 -7.77
N MET A 48 3.43 9.45 -6.50
CA MET A 48 3.86 8.23 -5.79
C MET A 48 3.30 6.97 -6.45
N ALA A 49 2.00 6.94 -6.77
CA ALA A 49 1.36 5.80 -7.44
C ALA A 49 1.97 5.52 -8.83
N TRP A 50 2.30 6.57 -9.58
CA TRP A 50 3.03 6.45 -10.84
C TRP A 50 4.44 5.87 -10.62
N GLY A 51 5.17 6.34 -9.61
CA GLY A 51 6.49 5.82 -9.24
C GLY A 51 6.47 4.35 -8.84
N ILE A 52 5.46 3.92 -8.07
CA ILE A 52 5.23 2.51 -7.71
C ILE A 52 5.08 1.66 -8.98
N GLY A 53 4.18 2.06 -9.88
CA GLY A 53 3.95 1.32 -11.12
C GLY A 53 5.19 1.25 -12.03
N ALA A 54 5.98 2.32 -12.08
CA ALA A 54 7.21 2.37 -12.88
C ALA A 54 8.32 1.46 -12.31
N ASN A 55 8.47 1.41 -10.99
CA ASN A 55 9.49 0.61 -10.33
C ASN A 55 9.13 -0.87 -10.24
N ASP A 56 7.86 -1.18 -9.95
CA ASP A 56 7.47 -2.51 -9.48
C ASP A 56 6.85 -3.41 -10.55
N VAL A 57 6.52 -2.89 -11.74
CA VAL A 57 6.01 -3.72 -12.85
C VAL A 57 6.95 -4.88 -13.21
N ALA A 58 8.25 -4.69 -12.97
CA ALA A 58 9.26 -5.72 -13.17
C ALA A 58 9.07 -6.93 -12.25
N ASN A 59 8.54 -6.75 -11.02
CA ASN A 59 8.35 -7.82 -10.04
C ASN A 59 7.46 -8.94 -10.60
N ALA A 60 6.37 -8.55 -11.29
CA ALA A 60 5.43 -9.48 -11.89
C ALA A 60 5.85 -9.96 -13.29
N PHE A 61 6.30 -9.04 -14.16
CA PHE A 61 6.43 -9.34 -15.59
C PHE A 61 7.85 -9.58 -16.10
N ALA A 62 8.91 -9.32 -15.32
CA ALA A 62 10.29 -9.48 -15.80
C ALA A 62 10.60 -10.92 -16.24
N THR A 63 10.10 -11.92 -15.51
CA THR A 63 10.26 -13.35 -15.86
C THR A 63 9.58 -13.68 -17.19
N SER A 64 8.33 -13.25 -17.37
CA SER A 64 7.54 -13.51 -18.57
C SER A 64 8.06 -12.78 -19.81
N VAL A 65 8.56 -11.56 -19.65
CA VAL A 65 9.20 -10.78 -20.73
C VAL A 65 10.58 -11.35 -21.05
N GLY A 66 11.40 -11.63 -20.03
CA GLY A 66 12.73 -12.21 -20.19
C GLY A 66 12.72 -13.59 -20.86
N ALA A 67 11.72 -14.42 -20.57
CA ALA A 67 11.49 -15.70 -21.23
C ALA A 67 10.89 -15.59 -22.65
N GLY A 68 10.65 -14.37 -23.15
CA GLY A 68 10.05 -14.13 -24.47
C GLY A 68 8.62 -14.68 -24.60
N SER A 69 7.88 -14.78 -23.50
CA SER A 69 6.50 -15.31 -23.50
C SER A 69 5.45 -14.23 -23.74
N ILE A 70 5.76 -12.99 -23.38
CA ILE A 70 4.96 -11.81 -23.69
C ILE A 70 5.88 -10.65 -24.09
N LYS A 71 5.43 -9.81 -25.03
CA LYS A 71 6.18 -8.60 -25.40
C LYS A 71 5.96 -7.51 -24.35
N LEU A 72 6.98 -6.67 -24.12
CA LEU A 72 6.94 -5.60 -23.12
C LEU A 72 5.66 -4.74 -23.20
N LYS A 73 5.26 -4.29 -24.40
CA LYS A 73 4.03 -3.49 -24.58
C LYS A 73 2.76 -4.16 -24.04
N TRP A 74 2.66 -5.48 -24.19
CA TRP A 74 1.50 -6.25 -23.74
C TRP A 74 1.59 -6.58 -22.25
N ALA A 75 2.81 -6.78 -21.73
CA ALA A 75 3.05 -6.90 -20.30
C ALA A 75 2.62 -5.62 -19.57
N CYS A 76 3.01 -4.43 -20.05
CA CYS A 76 2.59 -3.17 -19.44
C CYS A 76 1.07 -2.96 -19.47
N LEU A 77 0.40 -3.29 -20.58
CA LEU A 77 -1.07 -3.19 -20.67
C LEU A 77 -1.76 -4.14 -19.68
N LEU A 78 -1.28 -5.38 -19.60
CA LEU A 78 -1.84 -6.38 -18.68
C LEU A 78 -1.59 -5.98 -17.22
N ALA A 79 -0.38 -5.50 -16.90
CA ALA A 79 -0.05 -4.96 -15.59
C ALA A 79 -1.00 -3.81 -15.21
N ALA A 80 -1.22 -2.83 -16.09
CA ALA A 80 -2.12 -1.71 -15.78
C ALA A 80 -3.54 -2.17 -15.42
N ILE A 81 -4.08 -3.19 -16.10
CA ILE A 81 -5.40 -3.75 -15.81
C ILE A 81 -5.38 -4.51 -14.47
N CYS A 82 -4.37 -5.34 -14.24
CA CYS A 82 -4.25 -6.19 -13.06
C CYS A 82 -3.96 -5.39 -11.79
N GLU A 83 -2.98 -4.50 -11.81
CA GLU A 83 -2.66 -3.58 -10.71
C GLU A 83 -3.90 -2.76 -10.31
N PHE A 84 -4.59 -2.17 -11.30
CA PHE A 84 -5.79 -1.39 -11.05
C PHE A 84 -6.92 -2.25 -10.45
N GLY A 85 -7.13 -3.46 -10.98
CA GLY A 85 -8.10 -4.40 -10.44
C GLY A 85 -7.80 -4.78 -8.99
N GLY A 86 -6.52 -5.04 -8.68
CA GLY A 86 -6.06 -5.34 -7.32
C GLY A 86 -6.30 -4.17 -6.36
N ALA A 87 -5.88 -2.99 -6.77
CA ALA A 87 -6.02 -1.76 -6.01
C ALA A 87 -7.49 -1.46 -5.65
N VAL A 88 -8.41 -1.66 -6.59
CA VAL A 88 -9.85 -1.38 -6.38
C VAL A 88 -10.53 -2.45 -5.53
N LEU A 89 -10.23 -3.74 -5.74
CA LEU A 89 -10.96 -4.83 -5.10
C LEU A 89 -10.46 -5.18 -3.68
N LEU A 90 -9.16 -4.97 -3.42
CA LEU A 90 -8.50 -5.37 -2.18
C LEU A 90 -7.76 -4.23 -1.46
N GLY A 91 -7.52 -3.10 -2.13
CA GLY A 91 -6.67 -2.03 -1.60
C GLY A 91 -7.18 -1.35 -0.33
N GLY A 92 -8.50 -1.35 -0.08
CA GLY A 92 -9.10 -0.69 1.09
C GLY A 92 -8.60 -1.22 2.43
N GLU A 93 -8.56 -2.55 2.60
CA GLU A 93 -8.13 -3.21 3.84
C GLU A 93 -6.64 -2.97 4.15
N VAL A 94 -5.80 -2.93 3.10
CA VAL A 94 -4.36 -2.66 3.25
C VAL A 94 -4.13 -1.18 3.57
N THR A 95 -4.91 -0.28 2.99
CA THR A 95 -4.84 1.17 3.24
C THR A 95 -5.17 1.48 4.71
N ASP A 96 -6.22 0.90 5.26
CA ASP A 96 -6.61 1.05 6.68
C ASP A 96 -5.50 0.58 7.63
N THR A 97 -4.73 -0.42 7.19
CA THR A 97 -3.64 -1.01 7.94
C THR A 97 -2.41 -0.08 8.04
N VAL A 98 -2.05 0.65 6.97
CA VAL A 98 -0.86 1.52 6.95
C VAL A 98 -1.07 2.78 7.81
N ARG A 99 -2.27 3.36 7.80
CA ARG A 99 -2.60 4.63 8.46
C ARG A 99 -2.35 4.63 9.99
N GLY A 100 -2.69 3.53 10.68
CA GLY A 100 -2.65 3.47 12.16
C GLY A 100 -1.43 2.75 12.77
N LYS A 101 -0.58 2.14 11.95
CA LYS A 101 0.48 1.25 12.44
C LYS A 101 1.86 1.89 12.58
N ILE A 102 2.06 3.07 11.98
CA ILE A 102 3.39 3.69 11.88
C ILE A 102 3.52 4.85 12.86
N LEU A 103 2.61 5.81 12.80
CA LEU A 103 2.55 6.94 13.73
C LEU A 103 1.39 6.76 14.71
N LYS A 104 1.54 7.29 15.92
CA LYS A 104 0.46 7.35 16.90
C LYS A 104 -0.37 8.63 16.65
N PRO A 105 -1.60 8.53 16.11
CA PRO A 105 -2.38 9.72 15.76
C PRO A 105 -2.73 10.59 16.97
N GLU A 106 -2.84 9.99 18.17
CA GLU A 106 -3.04 10.65 19.46
C GLU A 106 -2.01 11.76 19.75
N ASN A 107 -0.79 11.63 19.21
CA ASN A 107 0.25 12.64 19.38
C ASN A 107 0.03 13.91 18.57
N PHE A 108 -0.93 13.89 17.64
CA PHE A 108 -1.35 15.03 16.82
C PHE A 108 -2.72 15.55 17.26
N ASP A 109 -3.28 15.01 18.34
CA ASP A 109 -4.53 15.49 18.93
C ASP A 109 -4.27 16.82 19.65
N PRO A 110 -4.94 17.91 19.27
CA PRO A 110 -4.76 19.21 19.91
C PRO A 110 -5.10 19.18 21.42
N ALA A 111 -5.96 18.26 21.86
CA ALA A 111 -6.33 18.08 23.27
C ALA A 111 -5.22 17.44 24.12
N ILE A 112 -4.33 16.66 23.51
CA ILE A 112 -3.23 15.96 24.18
C ILE A 112 -1.90 16.68 23.97
N GLY A 113 -1.74 17.33 22.81
CA GLY A 113 -0.51 17.98 22.38
C GLY A 113 -0.44 19.50 22.57
N GLY A 114 -1.55 20.22 22.70
CA GLY A 114 -1.57 21.69 22.72
C GLY A 114 -1.53 22.33 21.32
N ALA A 115 -1.65 23.67 21.26
CA ALA A 115 -1.93 24.44 20.03
C ALA A 115 -0.87 24.34 18.90
N LEU A 116 0.35 23.90 19.20
CA LEU A 116 1.41 23.66 18.20
C LEU A 116 1.38 22.24 17.60
N ASN A 117 0.39 21.42 17.97
CA ASN A 117 0.37 19.99 17.72
C ASN A 117 -0.95 19.51 17.14
N GLY A 118 -1.42 20.22 16.10
CA GLY A 118 -2.71 19.94 15.52
C GLY A 118 -2.68 19.01 14.31
N PRO A 119 -3.87 18.63 13.84
CA PRO A 119 -4.12 17.78 12.67
C PRO A 119 -3.44 18.28 11.40
N GLU A 120 -3.25 19.59 11.27
CA GLU A 120 -2.58 20.25 10.16
C GLU A 120 -1.14 19.77 9.96
N ILE A 121 -0.40 19.51 11.05
CA ILE A 121 0.97 19.02 10.97
C ILE A 121 0.98 17.59 10.46
N PHE A 122 -0.02 16.78 10.85
CA PHE A 122 -0.14 15.43 10.34
C PHE A 122 -0.52 15.39 8.85
N MET A 123 -1.37 16.33 8.41
CA MET A 123 -1.69 16.52 6.99
C MET A 123 -0.43 16.92 6.18
N CYS A 124 0.28 17.96 6.61
CA CYS A 124 1.53 18.40 5.98
C CYS A 124 2.62 17.31 6.02
N GLY A 125 2.74 16.57 7.12
CA GLY A 125 3.64 15.45 7.26
C GLY A 125 3.34 14.32 6.27
N SER A 126 2.07 13.96 6.12
CA SER A 126 1.63 12.95 5.16
C SER A 126 1.89 13.38 3.71
N MET A 127 1.76 14.68 3.42
CA MET A 127 2.11 15.27 2.13
C MET A 127 3.63 15.18 1.86
N LEU A 128 4.47 15.52 2.84
CA LEU A 128 5.93 15.41 2.74
C LEU A 128 6.39 13.96 2.57
N VAL A 129 5.74 13.03 3.27
CA VAL A 129 6.02 11.60 3.16
C VAL A 129 5.80 11.09 1.73
N LEU A 130 4.71 11.51 1.08
CA LEU A 130 4.45 11.19 -0.33
C LEU A 130 5.53 11.79 -1.26
N LEU A 131 5.91 13.05 -1.05
CA LEU A 131 6.93 13.71 -1.85
C LEU A 131 8.29 13.00 -1.75
N VAL A 132 8.77 12.76 -0.53
CA VAL A 132 10.10 12.19 -0.29
C VAL A 132 10.17 10.75 -0.80
N ALA A 133 9.14 9.93 -0.51
CA ALA A 133 9.09 8.57 -1.02
C ALA A 133 9.01 8.54 -2.55
N GLY A 134 8.16 9.39 -3.15
CA GLY A 134 8.03 9.47 -4.61
C GLY A 134 9.30 9.93 -5.31
N LEU A 135 10.02 10.91 -4.75
CA LEU A 135 11.30 11.37 -5.28
C LEU A 135 12.36 10.28 -5.21
N TRP A 136 12.44 9.55 -4.10
CA TRP A 136 13.35 8.43 -3.97
C TRP A 136 13.05 7.32 -4.98
N LEU A 137 11.75 6.97 -5.18
CA LEU A 137 11.37 6.01 -6.21
C LEU A 137 11.75 6.47 -7.61
N LEU A 138 11.49 7.73 -7.96
CA LEU A 138 11.90 8.28 -9.25
C LEU A 138 13.40 8.16 -9.47
N ILE A 139 14.22 8.51 -8.46
CA ILE A 139 15.68 8.41 -8.52
C ILE A 139 16.10 6.94 -8.68
N ALA A 140 15.54 6.03 -7.88
CA ALA A 140 15.87 4.62 -7.94
C ALA A 140 15.50 4.00 -9.30
N THR A 141 14.30 4.29 -9.81
CA THR A 141 13.85 3.85 -11.13
C THR A 141 14.71 4.44 -12.25
N TYR A 142 15.14 5.70 -12.14
CA TYR A 142 16.07 6.32 -13.11
C TYR A 142 17.42 5.59 -13.17
N PHE A 143 17.90 5.09 -12.03
CA PHE A 143 19.10 4.27 -11.93
C PHE A 143 18.84 2.76 -12.11
N GLU A 144 17.64 2.37 -12.56
CA GLU A 144 17.25 0.98 -12.81
C GLU A 144 17.38 0.07 -11.57
N MET A 145 17.24 0.64 -10.38
CA MET A 145 17.36 -0.08 -9.12
C MET A 145 15.98 -0.56 -8.64
N PRO A 146 15.73 -1.89 -8.54
CA PRO A 146 14.50 -2.41 -7.96
C PRO A 146 14.54 -2.20 -6.43
N VAL A 147 13.87 -1.15 -5.96
CA VAL A 147 13.77 -0.81 -4.54
C VAL A 147 12.38 -1.12 -3.98
N SER A 148 12.27 -1.25 -2.65
CA SER A 148 10.97 -1.44 -1.99
C SER A 148 10.26 -0.09 -1.79
N THR A 149 9.10 0.07 -2.43
CA THR A 149 8.19 1.20 -2.25
C THR A 149 7.65 1.28 -0.82
N THR A 150 7.29 0.12 -0.26
CA THR A 150 6.81 -0.03 1.12
C THR A 150 7.87 0.42 2.13
N HIS A 151 9.14 0.04 1.96
CA HIS A 151 10.22 0.54 2.83
C HIS A 151 10.39 2.06 2.70
N SER A 152 10.24 2.59 1.48
CA SER A 152 10.42 4.00 1.18
C SER A 152 9.36 4.87 1.89
N ILE A 153 8.09 4.48 1.84
CA ILE A 153 7.01 5.23 2.50
C ILE A 153 7.07 5.10 4.03
N ILE A 154 7.36 3.91 4.55
CA ILE A 154 7.48 3.68 6.00
C ILE A 154 8.69 4.43 6.55
N GLY A 155 9.83 4.38 5.86
CA GLY A 155 11.03 5.13 6.21
C GLY A 155 10.79 6.63 6.26
N SER A 156 10.06 7.18 5.28
CA SER A 156 9.65 8.58 5.27
C SER A 156 8.75 8.92 6.47
N TYR A 157 7.78 8.08 6.82
CA TYR A 157 6.94 8.29 8.00
C TYR A 157 7.72 8.24 9.31
N ILE A 158 8.65 7.30 9.44
CA ILE A 158 9.55 7.19 10.59
C ILE A 158 10.41 8.46 10.69
N GLY A 159 10.99 8.92 9.57
CA GLY A 159 11.79 10.14 9.51
C GLY A 159 11.00 11.38 9.93
N PHE A 160 9.78 11.53 9.42
CA PHE A 160 8.87 12.60 9.84
C PHE A 160 8.53 12.51 11.34
N GLY A 161 8.18 11.32 11.83
CA GLY A 161 7.89 11.11 13.25
C GLY A 161 9.06 11.47 14.16
N PHE A 162 10.28 11.07 13.78
CA PHE A 162 11.51 11.43 14.49
C PHE A 162 11.76 12.93 14.49
N ALA A 163 11.68 13.59 13.32
CA ALA A 163 11.93 15.02 13.19
C ALA A 163 10.94 15.85 14.01
N TYR A 164 9.69 15.40 14.10
CA TYR A 164 8.64 16.13 14.79
C TYR A 164 8.66 15.94 16.32
N ARG A 165 8.67 14.69 16.81
CA ARG A 165 8.50 14.37 18.25
C ARG A 165 9.44 13.28 18.76
N GLY A 166 10.50 12.98 18.01
CA GLY A 166 11.46 11.94 18.37
C GLY A 166 10.85 10.53 18.35
N ALA A 167 11.57 9.55 18.92
CA ALA A 167 11.20 8.14 18.85
C ALA A 167 9.82 7.80 19.44
N GLY A 168 9.29 8.63 20.36
CA GLY A 168 8.03 8.38 21.06
C GLY A 168 6.78 8.59 20.19
N SER A 169 6.92 9.25 19.04
CA SER A 169 5.81 9.47 18.09
C SER A 169 5.47 8.24 17.24
N ILE A 170 6.41 7.29 17.18
CA ILE A 170 6.34 6.09 16.36
C ILE A 170 5.66 4.98 17.16
N ASN A 171 4.74 4.26 16.49
CA ASN A 171 4.11 3.07 17.03
C ASN A 171 5.05 1.86 16.86
N TRP A 172 6.08 1.76 17.71
CA TRP A 172 7.03 0.64 17.68
C TRP A 172 6.35 -0.70 17.95
N LEU A 173 5.58 -0.75 19.04
CA LEU A 173 4.77 -1.87 19.48
C LEU A 173 3.38 -1.35 19.84
N THR A 174 2.36 -2.08 19.42
CA THR A 174 0.97 -1.76 19.74
C THR A 174 0.61 -2.31 21.11
N ASP A 175 -0.29 -1.62 21.83
CA ASP A 175 -0.80 -2.09 23.11
C ASP A 175 -1.66 -3.35 22.92
N GLY A 176 -1.44 -4.37 23.75
CA GLY A 176 -2.09 -5.68 23.64
C GLY A 176 -1.24 -6.81 24.22
N SER A 177 -1.74 -8.05 24.10
CA SER A 177 -1.05 -9.25 24.57
C SER A 177 -0.64 -10.16 23.40
N GLY A 178 0.46 -10.90 23.57
CA GLY A 178 0.95 -11.86 22.57
C GLY A 178 1.37 -11.22 21.24
N LEU A 179 0.91 -11.81 20.13
CA LEU A 179 1.23 -11.41 18.75
C LEU A 179 0.63 -10.04 18.36
N ASP A 180 -0.38 -9.56 19.07
CA ASP A 180 -1.00 -8.26 18.79
C ASP A 180 -0.02 -7.10 19.01
N ARG A 181 0.99 -7.27 19.86
CA ARG A 181 2.05 -6.27 20.07
C ARG A 181 2.88 -6.00 18.82
N LEU A 182 2.96 -6.99 17.92
CA LEU A 182 3.67 -6.87 16.65
C LEU A 182 2.85 -6.13 15.57
N LYS A 183 1.71 -5.53 15.91
CA LYS A 183 0.96 -4.70 14.96
C LYS A 183 1.62 -3.34 14.67
N GLY A 184 2.65 -2.94 15.42
CA GLY A 184 3.46 -1.75 15.16
C GLY A 184 4.63 -1.99 14.20
N VAL A 185 5.54 -1.00 14.11
CA VAL A 185 6.71 -1.00 13.22
C VAL A 185 7.59 -2.24 13.39
N VAL A 186 7.73 -2.78 14.61
CA VAL A 186 8.55 -3.97 14.86
C VAL A 186 8.03 -5.19 14.09
N GLY A 187 6.71 -5.41 14.03
CA GLY A 187 6.19 -6.53 13.26
C GLY A 187 6.21 -6.28 11.75
N ILE A 188 6.17 -5.02 11.33
CA ILE A 188 6.43 -4.67 9.93
C ILE A 188 7.85 -5.07 9.54
N ILE A 189 8.85 -4.66 10.32
CA ILE A 189 10.26 -5.04 10.11
C ILE A 189 10.43 -6.57 10.15
N ALA A 190 9.80 -7.25 11.12
CA ALA A 190 9.84 -8.72 11.17
C ALA A 190 9.27 -9.35 9.89
N SER A 191 8.20 -8.79 9.33
CA SER A 191 7.60 -9.31 8.10
C SER A 191 8.52 -9.16 6.87
N TRP A 192 9.43 -8.17 6.86
CA TRP A 192 10.41 -7.98 5.79
C TRP A 192 11.44 -9.11 5.70
N PHE A 193 11.70 -9.82 6.80
CA PHE A 193 12.59 -10.99 6.81
C PHE A 193 11.80 -12.30 6.65
N ILE A 194 10.64 -12.39 7.30
CA ILE A 194 9.82 -13.61 7.30
C ILE A 194 9.21 -13.85 5.91
N SER A 195 8.73 -12.80 5.23
CA SER A 195 8.01 -12.95 3.96
C SER A 195 8.90 -13.49 2.84
N PRO A 196 10.12 -12.97 2.59
CA PRO A 196 11.01 -13.55 1.58
C PRO A 196 11.42 -14.99 1.89
N LEU A 197 11.68 -15.31 3.16
CA LEU A 197 12.02 -16.66 3.58
C LEU A 197 10.86 -17.64 3.34
N PHE A 198 9.66 -17.24 3.73
CA PHE A 198 8.46 -18.05 3.53
C PHE A 198 8.15 -18.23 2.04
N SER A 199 8.26 -17.16 1.24
CA SER A 199 8.10 -17.20 -0.21
C SER A 199 9.15 -18.11 -0.87
N ALA A 200 10.40 -18.09 -0.40
CA ALA A 200 11.45 -18.98 -0.90
C ALA A 200 11.14 -20.46 -0.62
N ILE A 201 10.70 -20.78 0.61
CA ILE A 201 10.28 -22.14 0.98
C ILE A 201 9.10 -22.57 0.11
N LEU A 202 8.08 -21.73 -0.03
CA LEU A 202 6.90 -22.04 -0.84
C LEU A 202 7.27 -22.22 -2.32
N ALA A 203 8.13 -21.37 -2.88
CA ALA A 203 8.62 -21.49 -4.24
C ALA A 203 9.37 -22.80 -4.46
N ILE A 204 10.23 -23.20 -3.52
CA ILE A 204 10.93 -24.51 -3.56
C ILE A 204 9.91 -25.65 -3.55
N LEU A 205 8.93 -25.61 -2.65
CA LEU A 205 7.90 -26.67 -2.56
C LEU A 205 7.07 -26.78 -3.83
N VAL A 206 6.61 -25.65 -4.38
CA VAL A 206 5.85 -25.61 -5.64
C VAL A 206 6.71 -26.09 -6.80
N PHE A 207 7.98 -25.68 -6.88
CA PHE A 207 8.90 -26.15 -7.90
C PHE A 207 9.15 -27.66 -7.80
N LEU A 208 9.40 -28.19 -6.60
CA LEU A 208 9.57 -29.63 -6.38
C LEU A 208 8.31 -30.42 -6.74
N LEU A 209 7.13 -29.88 -6.45
CA LEU A 209 5.85 -30.46 -6.85
C LEU A 209 5.71 -30.50 -8.39
N VAL A 210 5.93 -29.39 -9.08
CA VAL A 210 5.89 -29.33 -10.56
C VAL A 210 6.94 -30.26 -11.17
N ARG A 211 8.16 -30.27 -10.61
CA ARG A 211 9.24 -31.15 -11.04
C ARG A 211 8.85 -32.62 -10.94
N HIS A 212 8.20 -33.02 -9.85
CA HIS A 212 7.78 -34.41 -9.63
C HIS A 212 6.56 -34.79 -10.47
N VAL A 213 5.52 -33.95 -10.47
CA VAL A 213 4.21 -34.27 -11.06
C VAL A 213 4.20 -34.09 -12.57
N VAL A 214 4.98 -33.15 -13.10
CA VAL A 214 5.01 -32.79 -14.53
C VAL A 214 6.35 -33.13 -15.18
N LEU A 215 7.44 -32.47 -14.77
CA LEU A 215 8.68 -32.45 -15.55
C LEU A 215 9.40 -33.82 -15.62
N ARG A 216 9.33 -34.63 -14.56
CA ARG A 216 9.95 -35.97 -14.50
C ARG A 216 9.05 -37.11 -14.98
N ARG A 217 7.86 -36.82 -15.51
CA ARG A 217 6.98 -37.87 -16.06
C ARG A 217 7.49 -38.35 -17.41
N LYS A 218 7.18 -39.62 -17.75
CA LYS A 218 7.51 -40.21 -19.07
C LYS A 218 6.96 -39.40 -20.26
N ASN A 219 5.82 -38.74 -20.09
CA ASN A 219 5.25 -37.83 -21.09
C ASN A 219 4.95 -36.48 -20.41
N PRO A 220 5.95 -35.58 -20.34
CA PRO A 220 5.84 -34.35 -19.58
C PRO A 220 4.91 -33.33 -20.26
N VAL A 221 4.80 -33.34 -21.59
CA VAL A 221 3.87 -32.49 -22.34
C VAL A 221 2.42 -32.82 -21.98
N ARG A 222 2.05 -34.11 -22.00
CA ARG A 222 0.70 -34.55 -21.59
C ARG A 222 0.43 -34.19 -20.13
N ALA A 223 1.42 -34.37 -19.25
CA ALA A 223 1.28 -33.99 -17.85
C ALA A 223 1.08 -32.48 -17.67
N ALA A 224 1.84 -31.64 -18.40
CA ALA A 224 1.71 -30.19 -18.34
C ALA A 224 0.33 -29.71 -18.78
N LEU A 225 -0.21 -30.29 -19.87
CA LEU A 225 -1.56 -29.99 -20.34
C LEU A 225 -2.64 -30.52 -19.38
N LEU A 226 -2.39 -31.63 -18.69
CA LEU A 226 -3.32 -32.22 -17.72
C LEU A 226 -3.39 -31.42 -16.41
N PHE A 227 -2.22 -31.03 -15.88
CA PHE A 227 -2.11 -30.37 -14.58
C PHE A 227 -2.13 -28.84 -14.66
N GLY A 228 -1.88 -28.24 -15.83
CA GLY A 228 -1.94 -26.78 -16.05
C GLY A 228 -3.21 -26.13 -15.50
N PRO A 229 -4.41 -26.64 -15.85
CA PRO A 229 -5.68 -26.17 -15.31
C PRO A 229 -5.79 -26.15 -13.78
N LEU A 230 -5.15 -27.11 -13.10
CA LEU A 230 -5.12 -27.16 -11.65
C LEU A 230 -4.26 -26.03 -11.06
N PHE A 231 -3.14 -25.69 -11.71
CA PHE A 231 -2.30 -24.58 -11.28
C PHE A 231 -3.00 -23.23 -11.47
N TYR A 232 -3.74 -23.04 -12.57
CA TYR A 232 -4.59 -21.86 -12.76
C TYR A 232 -5.65 -21.76 -11.67
N ALA A 233 -6.34 -22.87 -11.40
CA ALA A 233 -7.35 -22.92 -10.36
C ALA A 233 -6.80 -22.57 -8.98
N LEU A 234 -5.61 -23.07 -8.63
CA LEU A 234 -4.98 -22.75 -7.35
C LEU A 234 -4.72 -21.24 -7.19
N ALA A 235 -4.19 -20.58 -8.22
CA ALA A 235 -3.97 -19.14 -8.20
C ALA A 235 -5.30 -18.36 -8.04
N VAL A 236 -6.34 -18.76 -8.78
CA VAL A 236 -7.67 -18.15 -8.69
C VAL A 236 -8.30 -18.36 -7.32
N ILE A 237 -8.19 -19.56 -6.73
CA ILE A 237 -8.74 -19.86 -5.40
C ILE A 237 -8.15 -18.90 -4.38
N VAL A 238 -6.83 -18.71 -4.38
CA VAL A 238 -6.16 -17.82 -3.43
C VAL A 238 -6.66 -16.38 -3.58
N VAL A 239 -6.69 -15.85 -4.80
CA VAL A 239 -7.12 -14.46 -5.03
C VAL A 239 -8.60 -14.26 -4.72
N VAL A 240 -9.48 -15.15 -5.18
CA VAL A 240 -10.93 -15.06 -4.90
C VAL A 240 -11.19 -15.19 -3.40
N PHE A 241 -10.49 -16.08 -2.69
CA PHE A 241 -10.60 -16.19 -1.25
C PHE A 241 -10.27 -14.86 -0.56
N PHE A 242 -9.18 -14.21 -0.94
CA PHE A 242 -8.83 -12.91 -0.36
C PHE A 242 -9.83 -11.80 -0.73
N ILE A 243 -10.35 -11.78 -1.96
CA ILE A 243 -11.39 -10.81 -2.38
C ILE A 243 -12.66 -10.98 -1.56
N VAL A 244 -13.09 -12.21 -1.32
CA VAL A 244 -14.35 -12.50 -0.62
C VAL A 244 -14.18 -12.41 0.90
N TYR A 245 -13.05 -12.81 1.45
CA TYR A 245 -12.87 -12.89 2.91
C TYR A 245 -12.24 -11.62 3.50
N LYS A 246 -11.38 -10.93 2.73
CA LYS A 246 -10.65 -9.72 3.16
C LYS A 246 -10.82 -8.53 2.22
N GLY A 247 -11.63 -8.67 1.17
CA GLY A 247 -11.81 -7.59 0.22
C GLY A 247 -12.58 -6.42 0.78
N ASP A 248 -12.60 -5.36 -0.01
CA ASP A 248 -13.08 -4.06 0.42
C ASP A 248 -14.52 -4.12 0.99
N ALA A 249 -14.71 -3.42 2.10
CA ALA A 249 -15.99 -3.18 2.76
C ALA A 249 -17.11 -2.77 1.81
N ARG A 250 -16.77 -1.95 0.81
CA ARG A 250 -17.70 -1.39 -0.19
C ARG A 250 -18.39 -2.47 -1.03
N ASN A 251 -17.78 -3.65 -1.12
CA ASN A 251 -18.29 -4.75 -1.92
C ASN A 251 -19.25 -5.68 -1.15
N GLY A 252 -19.58 -5.35 0.11
CA GLY A 252 -20.56 -6.09 0.91
C GLY A 252 -20.05 -7.42 1.49
N TRP A 253 -18.74 -7.69 1.41
CA TRP A 253 -18.16 -8.98 1.82
C TRP A 253 -17.80 -9.10 3.30
N LYS A 254 -17.93 -8.01 4.08
CA LYS A 254 -17.39 -7.89 5.45
C LYS A 254 -17.90 -8.93 6.46
N ASP A 255 -19.06 -9.52 6.20
CA ASP A 255 -19.69 -10.50 7.09
C ASP A 255 -19.70 -11.93 6.49
N THR A 256 -18.87 -12.17 5.47
CA THR A 256 -18.78 -13.49 4.84
C THR A 256 -18.14 -14.48 5.79
N SER A 257 -18.88 -15.54 6.13
CA SER A 257 -18.33 -16.62 6.96
C SER A 257 -17.12 -17.27 6.27
N LEU A 258 -16.15 -17.73 7.05
CA LEU A 258 -14.95 -18.40 6.52
C LEU A 258 -15.33 -19.58 5.59
N GLY A 259 -16.35 -20.35 5.97
CA GLY A 259 -16.84 -21.47 5.17
C GLY A 259 -17.43 -21.03 3.83
N THR A 260 -18.21 -19.94 3.82
CA THR A 260 -18.75 -19.35 2.59
C THR A 260 -17.63 -18.83 1.67
N GLY A 261 -16.64 -18.15 2.24
CA GLY A 261 -15.48 -17.66 1.48
C GLY A 261 -14.68 -18.77 0.82
N ILE A 262 -14.40 -19.85 1.57
CA ILE A 262 -13.75 -21.06 1.03
C ILE A 262 -14.64 -21.70 -0.06
N GLY A 263 -15.95 -21.85 0.19
CA GLY A 263 -16.88 -22.44 -0.76
C GLY A 263 -16.93 -21.69 -2.11
N ILE A 264 -17.03 -20.36 -2.06
CA ILE A 264 -17.01 -19.51 -3.26
C ILE A 264 -15.65 -19.63 -3.98
N ALA A 265 -14.54 -19.52 -3.24
CA ALA A 265 -13.21 -19.59 -3.83
C ALA A 265 -12.95 -20.92 -4.55
N PHE A 266 -13.28 -22.05 -3.92
CA PHE A 266 -13.16 -23.37 -4.54
C PHE A 266 -14.15 -23.56 -5.70
N GLY A 267 -15.38 -23.05 -5.59
CA GLY A 267 -16.35 -23.10 -6.68
C GLY A 267 -15.87 -22.36 -7.93
N VAL A 268 -15.38 -21.13 -7.77
CA VAL A 268 -14.80 -20.33 -8.86
C VAL A 268 -13.51 -20.97 -9.39
N GLY A 269 -12.67 -21.50 -8.50
CA GLY A 269 -11.45 -22.22 -8.86
C GLY A 269 -11.71 -23.45 -9.73
N ILE A 270 -12.67 -24.30 -9.35
CA ILE A 270 -13.08 -25.47 -10.14
C ILE A 270 -13.67 -25.02 -11.48
N GLY A 271 -14.51 -23.98 -11.48
CA GLY A 271 -15.02 -23.38 -12.72
C GLY A 271 -13.90 -22.91 -13.65
N CYS A 272 -12.88 -22.25 -13.09
CA CYS A 272 -11.68 -21.83 -13.82
C CYS A 272 -10.88 -23.03 -14.35
N ALA A 273 -10.73 -24.10 -13.57
CA ALA A 273 -10.07 -25.34 -14.01
C ALA A 273 -10.79 -25.94 -15.23
N LEU A 274 -12.12 -26.05 -15.17
CA LEU A 274 -12.93 -26.61 -16.26
C LEU A 274 -12.90 -25.71 -17.50
N LEU A 275 -12.99 -24.39 -17.29
CA LEU A 275 -12.96 -23.42 -18.38
C LEU A 275 -11.59 -23.37 -19.05
N SER A 276 -10.50 -23.35 -18.28
CA SER A 276 -9.13 -23.38 -18.81
C SER A 276 -8.82 -24.71 -19.49
N TRP A 277 -9.35 -25.83 -18.98
CA TRP A 277 -9.29 -27.12 -19.65
C TRP A 277 -9.93 -27.06 -21.03
N TRP A 278 -11.13 -26.49 -21.13
CA TRP A 278 -11.86 -26.44 -22.39
C TRP A 278 -11.32 -25.39 -23.38
N LEU A 279 -10.93 -24.21 -22.90
CA LEU A 279 -10.49 -23.09 -23.75
C LEU A 279 -8.99 -23.05 -24.02
N LEU A 280 -8.14 -23.31 -23.02
CA LEU A 280 -6.70 -23.04 -23.10
C LEU A 280 -5.90 -24.27 -23.51
N VAL A 281 -6.30 -25.47 -23.08
CA VAL A 281 -5.57 -26.70 -23.40
C VAL A 281 -5.54 -27.02 -24.90
N PRO A 282 -6.64 -26.89 -25.69
CA PRO A 282 -6.58 -27.19 -27.12
C PRO A 282 -5.65 -26.25 -27.91
N PRO A 283 -5.69 -24.92 -27.72
CA PRO A 283 -4.72 -24.00 -28.32
C PRO A 283 -3.28 -24.26 -27.87
N GLN A 284 -3.05 -24.51 -26.58
CA GLN A 284 -1.71 -24.82 -26.05
C GLN A 284 -1.13 -26.06 -26.70
N ARG A 285 -1.94 -27.11 -26.86
CA ARG A 285 -1.52 -28.33 -27.56
C ARG A 285 -1.13 -28.04 -29.02
N ARG A 286 -1.97 -27.33 -29.77
CA ARG A 286 -1.68 -26.95 -31.16
C ARG A 286 -0.44 -26.08 -31.28
N PHE A 287 -0.21 -25.20 -30.32
CA PHE A 287 0.96 -24.33 -30.26
C PHE A 287 2.25 -25.12 -30.08
N VAL A 288 2.28 -26.07 -29.13
CA VAL A 288 3.44 -26.94 -28.89
C VAL A 288 3.71 -27.86 -30.08
N GLU A 289 2.66 -28.45 -30.67
CA GLU A 289 2.79 -29.28 -31.88
C GLU A 289 3.27 -28.49 -33.10
N LYS A 290 2.87 -27.22 -33.24
CA LYS A 290 3.39 -26.32 -34.28
C LYS A 290 4.86 -25.99 -34.03
N TRP A 291 5.21 -25.60 -32.82
CA TRP A 291 6.58 -25.26 -32.45
C TRP A 291 7.54 -26.42 -32.71
N GLU A 292 7.15 -27.65 -32.38
CA GLU A 292 7.93 -28.85 -32.70
C GLU A 292 8.20 -28.99 -34.20
N ARG A 293 7.19 -28.79 -35.04
CA ARG A 293 7.34 -28.85 -36.50
C ARG A 293 8.32 -27.79 -37.00
N ASP A 294 8.18 -26.56 -36.52
CA ASP A 294 9.05 -25.44 -36.91
C ASP A 294 10.52 -25.73 -36.52
N GLN A 295 10.78 -26.32 -35.34
CA GLN A 295 12.12 -26.73 -34.91
C GLN A 295 12.70 -27.87 -35.77
N LEU A 296 11.86 -28.85 -36.13
CA LEU A 296 12.29 -29.95 -37.00
C LEU A 296 12.61 -29.46 -38.42
N GLU A 297 11.87 -28.48 -38.93
CA GLU A 297 12.16 -27.84 -40.23
C GLU A 297 13.46 -27.04 -40.18
N LEU A 298 13.71 -26.30 -39.09
CA LEU A 298 14.96 -25.58 -38.85
C LEU A 298 16.18 -26.50 -38.90
N LEU A 299 16.13 -27.62 -38.16
CA LEU A 299 17.21 -28.62 -38.15
C LEU A 299 17.48 -29.21 -39.54
N LYS A 300 16.45 -29.30 -40.39
CA LYS A 300 16.58 -29.81 -41.77
C LYS A 300 17.12 -28.76 -42.75
N SER A 301 16.95 -27.47 -42.48
CA SER A 301 17.32 -26.38 -43.41
C SER A 301 18.82 -26.04 -43.50
N GLY A 302 19.68 -26.61 -42.65
CA GLY A 302 21.13 -26.43 -42.72
C GLY A 302 21.64 -25.00 -42.42
N PRO A 303 22.98 -24.78 -42.41
CA PRO A 303 23.62 -23.66 -41.68
C PRO A 303 23.41 -22.25 -42.26
N ARG A 304 22.91 -22.13 -43.51
CA ARG A 304 22.83 -20.84 -44.22
C ARG A 304 21.49 -20.11 -44.01
N GLU A 305 20.44 -20.86 -43.67
CA GLU A 305 19.11 -20.32 -43.34
C GLU A 305 19.02 -19.91 -41.84
N GLU A 306 19.88 -20.49 -40.99
CA GLU A 306 20.01 -20.21 -39.55
C GLU A 306 20.29 -18.73 -39.25
N LEU A 307 21.25 -18.09 -39.94
CA LEU A 307 21.59 -16.67 -39.71
C LEU A 307 20.42 -15.72 -40.03
N SER A 308 19.65 -16.05 -41.07
CA SER A 308 18.49 -15.26 -41.51
C SER A 308 17.32 -15.38 -40.52
N LYS A 309 17.04 -16.59 -40.04
CA LYS A 309 15.98 -16.84 -39.05
C LYS A 309 16.36 -16.37 -37.65
N LEU A 310 17.64 -16.45 -37.23
CA LEU A 310 18.12 -15.80 -36.01
C LEU A 310 17.89 -14.27 -36.04
N GLY A 311 18.15 -13.62 -37.19
CA GLY A 311 17.85 -12.20 -37.39
C GLY A 311 16.35 -11.87 -37.29
N MET A 312 15.47 -12.80 -37.71
CA MET A 312 14.03 -12.68 -37.53
C MET A 312 13.59 -12.91 -36.07
N LEU A 313 14.21 -13.84 -35.35
CA LEU A 313 13.94 -14.11 -33.93
C LEU A 313 14.34 -12.92 -33.04
N LYS A 314 15.48 -12.26 -33.35
CA LYS A 314 15.87 -10.94 -32.81
C LYS A 314 14.78 -9.89 -32.99
N LYS A 315 14.13 -9.86 -34.16
CA LYS A 315 13.04 -8.92 -34.50
C LYS A 315 11.73 -9.18 -33.74
N ILE A 316 11.54 -10.39 -33.20
CA ILE A 316 10.32 -10.79 -32.47
C ILE A 316 10.47 -10.58 -30.95
N GLY A 317 11.66 -10.16 -30.48
CA GLY A 317 11.94 -9.88 -29.07
C GLY A 317 12.33 -11.12 -28.26
N ILE A 318 12.72 -12.21 -28.93
CA ILE A 318 13.43 -13.30 -28.28
C ILE A 318 14.90 -12.92 -28.35
N ASN A 319 15.47 -12.53 -27.21
CA ASN A 319 16.91 -12.30 -27.06
C ASN A 319 17.64 -13.63 -27.23
N VAL A 320 17.90 -14.04 -28.47
CA VAL A 320 18.93 -15.04 -28.79
C VAL A 320 20.23 -14.28 -29.04
N GLU A 321 20.72 -13.65 -27.98
CA GLU A 321 22.10 -13.22 -27.85
C GLU A 321 22.35 -12.95 -26.37
N TYR A 322 22.82 -13.97 -25.67
CA TYR A 322 23.75 -13.74 -24.58
C TYR A 322 25.11 -14.15 -25.13
N ASP A 323 25.76 -13.22 -25.85
CA ASP A 323 27.22 -13.12 -25.81
C ASP A 323 27.62 -12.34 -24.54
N ILE A 324 26.95 -12.65 -23.43
CA ILE A 324 27.58 -12.47 -22.14
C ILE A 324 28.54 -13.64 -22.09
N GLN A 325 29.83 -13.36 -21.98
CA GLN A 325 30.76 -14.31 -21.40
C GLN A 325 30.15 -14.76 -20.08
N LEU A 326 29.31 -15.80 -20.11
CA LEU A 326 28.82 -16.47 -18.93
C LEU A 326 30.10 -16.85 -18.22
N ASP A 327 30.30 -16.27 -17.03
CA ASP A 327 31.36 -16.67 -16.13
C ASP A 327 31.44 -18.19 -16.20
N GLU A 328 32.64 -18.73 -16.44
CA GLU A 328 32.86 -20.16 -16.65
C GLU A 328 32.16 -20.99 -15.56
N LYS A 329 32.06 -20.42 -14.35
CA LYS A 329 31.26 -20.95 -13.25
C LYS A 329 29.77 -21.09 -13.56
N VAL A 330 29.13 -20.07 -14.12
CA VAL A 330 27.69 -20.08 -14.46
C VAL A 330 27.42 -21.05 -15.61
N SER A 331 28.29 -21.10 -16.63
CA SER A 331 28.17 -22.08 -17.72
C SER A 331 28.21 -23.51 -17.16
N ARG A 332 29.17 -23.80 -16.27
CA ARG A 332 29.26 -25.11 -15.61
C ARG A 332 28.03 -25.46 -14.78
N ILE A 333 27.44 -24.49 -14.08
CA ILE A 333 26.20 -24.72 -13.31
C ILE A 333 25.05 -25.06 -14.27
N HIS A 334 24.93 -24.31 -15.37
CA HIS A 334 23.90 -24.53 -16.37
C HIS A 334 24.04 -25.90 -17.06
N ASP A 335 25.27 -26.30 -17.37
CA ASP A 335 25.56 -27.61 -17.98
C ASP A 335 25.30 -28.78 -17.03
N ALA A 336 25.50 -28.57 -15.73
CA ALA A 336 25.23 -29.56 -14.69
C ALA A 336 23.72 -29.67 -14.32
N ALA A 337 22.89 -28.71 -14.73
CA ALA A 337 21.47 -28.72 -14.43
C ALA A 337 20.73 -29.84 -15.19
N GLU A 338 19.74 -30.45 -14.54
CA GLU A 338 18.85 -31.42 -15.17
C GLU A 338 18.08 -30.74 -16.31
N LYS A 339 18.29 -31.20 -17.55
CA LYS A 339 17.61 -30.67 -18.74
C LYS A 339 16.27 -31.36 -18.91
N PHE A 340 15.18 -30.60 -18.90
CA PHE A 340 13.84 -31.12 -19.14
C PHE A 340 13.48 -31.06 -20.63
N ASP A 341 12.35 -31.71 -21.00
CA ASP A 341 11.83 -31.65 -22.36
C ASP A 341 11.46 -30.19 -22.70
N PRO A 342 12.10 -29.55 -23.70
CA PRO A 342 11.82 -28.17 -24.09
C PRO A 342 10.35 -27.95 -24.47
N LYS A 343 9.66 -28.99 -24.95
CA LYS A 343 8.22 -28.92 -25.27
C LYS A 343 7.39 -28.74 -24.01
N ALA A 344 7.75 -29.43 -22.94
CA ALA A 344 7.04 -29.32 -21.66
C ALA A 344 7.27 -27.95 -21.03
N GLU A 345 8.50 -27.42 -21.09
CA GLU A 345 8.81 -26.05 -20.66
C GLU A 345 8.00 -25.01 -21.45
N ARG A 346 7.81 -25.23 -22.76
CA ARG A 346 7.01 -24.33 -23.58
C ARG A 346 5.53 -24.30 -23.21
N CYS A 347 4.97 -25.36 -22.63
CA CYS A 347 3.62 -25.33 -22.05
C CYS A 347 3.51 -24.32 -20.90
N PHE A 348 4.59 -24.13 -20.12
CA PHE A 348 4.62 -23.18 -19.00
C PHE A 348 4.73 -21.72 -19.45
N ALA A 349 5.08 -21.46 -20.71
CA ALA A 349 5.18 -20.09 -21.24
C ALA A 349 3.86 -19.31 -21.15
N TRP A 350 2.73 -19.98 -21.36
CA TRP A 350 1.40 -19.37 -21.19
C TRP A 350 1.05 -19.25 -19.70
N MET A 351 1.47 -20.24 -18.91
CA MET A 351 1.18 -20.29 -17.49
C MET A 351 1.85 -19.16 -16.74
N GLN A 352 3.11 -18.84 -17.06
CA GLN A 352 3.83 -17.74 -16.43
C GLN A 352 3.19 -16.38 -16.68
N VAL A 353 2.66 -16.13 -17.89
CA VAL A 353 1.97 -14.88 -18.21
C VAL A 353 0.70 -14.74 -17.38
N PHE A 354 -0.04 -15.83 -17.21
CA PHE A 354 -1.20 -15.85 -16.34
C PHE A 354 -0.80 -15.60 -14.88
N THR A 355 0.16 -16.34 -14.33
CA THR A 355 0.58 -16.15 -12.93
C THR A 355 1.17 -14.76 -12.69
N ALA A 356 1.86 -14.16 -13.66
CA ALA A 356 2.33 -12.77 -13.59
C ALA A 356 1.16 -11.77 -13.50
N ALA A 357 0.04 -12.04 -14.18
CA ALA A 357 -1.17 -11.23 -14.04
C ALA A 357 -1.77 -11.31 -12.62
N PHE A 358 -1.75 -12.49 -11.99
CA PHE A 358 -2.20 -12.65 -10.59
C PHE A 358 -1.25 -12.02 -9.60
N ASP A 359 0.06 -12.11 -9.84
CA ASP A 359 1.07 -11.44 -9.03
C ASP A 359 0.89 -9.91 -9.11
N SER A 360 0.72 -9.36 -10.31
CA SER A 360 0.42 -7.94 -10.50
C SER A 360 -0.91 -7.50 -9.87
N PHE A 361 -1.91 -8.37 -9.84
CA PHE A 361 -3.15 -8.10 -9.10
C PHE A 361 -2.90 -8.05 -7.58
N ALA A 362 -2.16 -9.02 -7.03
CA ALA A 362 -1.84 -9.05 -5.61
C ALA A 362 -0.92 -7.88 -5.21
N HIS A 363 -0.01 -7.50 -6.09
CA HIS A 363 0.85 -6.35 -5.96
C HIS A 363 0.05 -5.05 -5.87
N GLY A 364 -0.85 -4.79 -6.83
CA GLY A 364 -1.68 -3.59 -6.83
C GLY A 364 -2.59 -3.49 -5.62
N ALA A 365 -3.06 -4.63 -5.11
CA ALA A 365 -3.82 -4.69 -3.86
C ALA A 365 -3.00 -4.26 -2.63
N ASN A 366 -1.72 -4.62 -2.57
CA ASN A 366 -0.86 -4.31 -1.44
C ASN A 366 -0.31 -2.88 -1.53
N ASP A 367 0.24 -2.51 -2.69
CA ASP A 367 1.11 -1.35 -2.81
C ASP A 367 0.33 -0.05 -3.08
N VAL A 368 -0.96 -0.13 -3.45
CA VAL A 368 -1.84 1.05 -3.51
C VAL A 368 -1.91 1.78 -2.17
N ALA A 369 -1.80 1.06 -1.05
CA ALA A 369 -1.82 1.64 0.29
C ALA A 369 -0.67 2.62 0.51
N ASN A 370 0.47 2.45 -0.17
CA ASN A 370 1.64 3.31 -0.02
C ASN A 370 1.40 4.73 -0.55
N ALA A 371 0.52 4.89 -1.53
CA ALA A 371 0.12 6.19 -2.06
C ALA A 371 -1.20 6.69 -1.43
N ILE A 372 -2.16 5.79 -1.24
CA ILE A 372 -3.52 6.17 -0.81
C ILE A 372 -3.62 6.36 0.71
N ALA A 373 -2.88 5.64 1.56
CA ALA A 373 -3.01 5.81 3.01
C ALA A 373 -2.57 7.21 3.50
N PRO A 374 -1.44 7.79 3.03
CA PRO A 374 -1.11 9.17 3.37
C PRO A 374 -2.15 10.16 2.85
N PHE A 375 -2.63 9.97 1.62
CA PHE A 375 -3.65 10.85 1.06
C PHE A 375 -4.99 10.75 1.79
N ALA A 376 -5.42 9.54 2.14
CA ALA A 376 -6.62 9.30 2.93
C ALA A 376 -6.52 9.94 4.31
N THR A 377 -5.33 10.01 4.89
CA THR A 377 -5.08 10.77 6.12
C THR A 377 -5.31 12.26 5.92
N ILE A 378 -4.73 12.85 4.87
CA ILE A 378 -4.93 14.26 4.51
C ILE A 378 -6.42 14.56 4.31
N TYR A 379 -7.07 13.78 3.45
CA TYR A 379 -8.47 13.97 3.08
C TYR A 379 -9.41 13.77 4.28
N SER A 380 -9.20 12.72 5.08
CA SER A 380 -10.02 12.44 6.26
C SER A 380 -9.92 13.53 7.32
N LEU A 381 -8.74 14.12 7.54
CA LEU A 381 -8.57 15.22 8.51
C LEU A 381 -9.15 16.53 8.00
N TYR A 382 -9.06 16.77 6.69
CA TYR A 382 -9.71 17.90 6.05
C TYR A 382 -11.24 17.84 6.17
N GLU A 383 -11.84 16.69 5.82
CA GLU A 383 -13.29 16.48 5.93
C GLU A 383 -13.78 16.50 7.39
N SER A 384 -12.99 15.97 8.33
CA SER A 384 -13.41 15.87 9.73
C SER A 384 -13.20 17.14 10.56
N GLY A 385 -12.76 18.25 9.97
CA GLY A 385 -12.45 19.45 10.76
C GLY A 385 -11.25 19.27 11.68
N GLY A 386 -10.33 18.37 11.35
CA GLY A 386 -9.19 18.03 12.19
C GLY A 386 -9.49 17.04 13.32
N ILE A 387 -10.69 16.45 13.38
CA ILE A 387 -10.98 15.44 14.39
C ILE A 387 -10.18 14.17 14.08
N LEU A 388 -9.20 13.88 14.95
CA LEU A 388 -8.44 12.62 14.98
C LEU A 388 -9.26 11.59 15.74
N SER A 389 -10.03 10.78 15.02
CA SER A 389 -10.84 9.72 15.65
C SER A 389 -9.94 8.75 16.42
N THR A 390 -9.94 8.85 17.76
CA THR A 390 -9.33 7.88 18.68
C THR A 390 -10.29 6.77 19.09
N THR A 391 -11.52 6.79 18.58
CA THR A 391 -12.53 5.77 18.88
C THR A 391 -12.73 4.89 17.66
N LYS A 392 -12.41 3.60 17.78
CA LYS A 392 -13.00 2.59 16.89
C LYS A 392 -14.50 2.87 16.87
N VAL A 393 -15.04 3.29 15.73
CA VAL A 393 -16.48 3.32 15.53
C VAL A 393 -16.94 1.89 15.75
N SER A 394 -17.55 1.64 16.91
CA SER A 394 -18.30 0.43 17.15
C SER A 394 -19.37 0.39 16.06
N LYS A 395 -19.25 -0.59 15.17
CA LYS A 395 -20.22 -0.88 14.11
C LYS A 395 -21.54 -1.27 14.78
N ASN A 396 -22.38 -0.30 15.07
CA ASN A 396 -23.81 -0.51 15.17
C ASN A 396 -24.48 0.70 14.56
N GLY A 397 -24.93 0.53 13.32
CA GLY A 397 -25.77 1.50 12.63
C GLY A 397 -25.01 2.40 11.68
N SER A 398 -25.38 2.27 10.40
CA SER A 398 -25.26 3.26 9.33
C SER A 398 -23.92 3.37 8.59
N SER A 399 -24.04 3.29 7.27
CA SER A 399 -22.94 3.34 6.29
C SER A 399 -22.47 4.80 6.12
N PRO A 400 -21.30 5.06 5.50
CA PRO A 400 -20.80 6.43 5.27
C PRO A 400 -21.69 7.33 4.38
N LEU A 401 -22.81 6.80 3.88
CA LEU A 401 -23.81 7.48 3.05
C LEU A 401 -25.11 7.82 3.80
N ASP A 402 -25.26 7.40 5.05
CA ASP A 402 -26.44 7.71 5.88
C ASP A 402 -26.26 9.02 6.70
N LEU A 403 -25.18 9.76 6.47
CA LEU A 403 -24.97 11.10 7.03
C LEU A 403 -25.80 12.20 6.36
N PHE A 404 -26.69 11.84 5.43
CA PHE A 404 -27.65 12.74 4.80
C PHE A 404 -29.08 12.40 5.24
N SER A 405 -29.55 13.05 6.32
CA SER A 405 -30.96 13.44 6.41
C SER A 405 -31.12 14.76 5.66
N ALA A 406 -32.10 14.82 4.77
CA ALA A 406 -32.44 15.96 3.93
C ALA A 406 -33.11 17.12 4.71
N ASP A 407 -32.92 17.18 6.03
CA ASP A 407 -33.74 17.96 6.94
C ASP A 407 -32.91 18.87 7.87
N GLY A 408 -31.57 18.84 7.78
CA GLY A 408 -30.69 19.79 8.48
C GLY A 408 -30.82 19.83 10.01
N THR A 409 -31.30 18.75 10.64
CA THR A 409 -31.44 18.68 12.11
C THR A 409 -30.39 17.75 12.71
N THR A 410 -29.54 18.34 13.56
CA THR A 410 -28.51 17.68 14.35
C THR A 410 -29.12 16.59 15.24
N ILE A 411 -28.62 15.35 15.14
CA ILE A 411 -28.97 14.29 16.09
C ILE A 411 -28.22 14.57 17.40
N VAL A 412 -28.94 15.12 18.39
CA VAL A 412 -28.46 15.28 19.77
C VAL A 412 -28.56 13.91 20.46
N GLY A 413 -27.41 13.28 20.73
CA GLY A 413 -27.35 12.16 21.68
C GLY A 413 -27.37 12.71 23.11
N SER A 414 -28.38 12.35 23.89
CA SER A 414 -28.48 12.65 25.32
C SER A 414 -27.39 11.91 26.11
N VAL A 415 -26.60 12.64 26.90
CA VAL A 415 -25.70 12.04 27.89
C VAL A 415 -26.34 12.22 29.27
N ASP A 416 -26.80 11.12 29.86
CA ASP A 416 -27.26 11.07 31.24
C ASP A 416 -26.10 11.35 32.21
N ALA A 417 -26.38 12.16 33.22
CA ALA A 417 -25.45 12.47 34.31
C ALA A 417 -25.28 11.24 35.23
N GLY A 418 -24.03 10.83 35.51
CA GLY A 418 -23.76 9.73 36.44
C GLY A 418 -22.28 9.45 36.74
N GLU A 419 -21.78 10.15 37.75
CA GLU A 419 -20.68 9.85 38.71
C GLU A 419 -19.18 9.70 38.32
N PRO A 420 -18.25 10.18 39.19
CA PRO A 420 -16.81 10.31 38.94
C PRO A 420 -16.02 9.07 39.41
N ILE A 421 -14.77 8.84 38.96
CA ILE A 421 -13.44 8.69 39.66
C ILE A 421 -12.41 8.14 38.60
N PRO A 422 -11.13 7.79 38.90
CA PRO A 422 -9.98 8.47 39.49
C PRO A 422 -8.78 8.58 38.52
N ASP A 423 -7.79 9.39 38.90
CA ASP A 423 -6.39 9.36 38.46
C ASP A 423 -6.05 9.82 37.03
N GLY A 424 -5.78 11.14 36.96
CA GLY A 424 -4.52 11.59 36.35
C GLY A 424 -4.62 12.57 35.19
N LYS A 425 -5.82 12.90 34.72
CA LYS A 425 -6.01 13.87 33.63
C LYS A 425 -6.09 15.30 34.18
N SER A 426 -5.15 16.13 33.73
CA SER A 426 -5.13 17.57 33.99
C SER A 426 -6.30 18.26 33.28
N PHE A 427 -7.31 18.62 34.07
CA PHE A 427 -8.38 19.55 33.69
C PHE A 427 -8.02 20.95 34.19
N CYS A 428 -8.36 21.99 33.43
CA CYS A 428 -8.35 23.38 33.89
C CYS A 428 -9.77 23.94 33.79
N GLY A 429 -10.33 24.40 34.92
CA GLY A 429 -11.64 25.04 34.94
C GLY A 429 -12.26 25.12 36.34
N THR A 430 -13.31 25.93 36.45
CA THR A 430 -14.21 26.02 37.60
C THR A 430 -15.42 25.10 37.37
N PHE A 431 -15.76 24.28 38.37
CA PHE A 431 -17.00 23.49 38.38
C PHE A 431 -17.79 23.87 39.63
N ASN A 432 -19.05 24.31 39.49
CA ASN A 432 -19.87 24.86 40.57
C ASN A 432 -19.14 25.91 41.44
N ASP A 433 -18.71 27.02 40.82
CA ASP A 433 -18.08 28.17 41.50
C ASP A 433 -16.84 27.87 42.36
N THR A 434 -16.25 26.68 42.23
CA THR A 434 -15.00 26.33 42.91
C THR A 434 -13.89 26.10 41.87
N ALA A 435 -12.77 26.80 42.03
CA ALA A 435 -11.67 26.81 41.06
C ALA A 435 -10.67 25.69 41.31
N TYR A 436 -10.24 25.03 40.23
CA TYR A 436 -9.15 24.05 40.25
C TYR A 436 -8.08 24.43 39.21
N TYR A 437 -6.83 24.61 39.68
CA TYR A 437 -5.66 24.97 38.86
C TYR A 437 -4.66 23.81 38.74
N ARG A 438 -3.84 23.81 37.68
CA ARG A 438 -2.53 23.11 37.72
C ARG A 438 -1.38 24.03 37.29
N CYS A 439 -0.59 24.42 38.27
CA CYS A 439 0.71 25.05 38.11
C CYS A 439 1.73 24.03 37.58
N SER A 440 2.66 24.46 36.73
CA SER A 440 4.00 23.86 36.72
C SER A 440 5.05 24.93 36.52
N ASN A 441 5.95 25.07 37.49
CA ASN A 441 7.29 25.59 37.27
C ASN A 441 8.29 24.60 37.92
N PRO A 442 9.33 24.10 37.23
CA PRO A 442 10.14 22.96 37.70
C PRO A 442 11.15 23.26 38.82
N LEU A 443 11.13 24.45 39.43
CA LEU A 443 12.18 24.88 40.37
C LEU A 443 11.69 25.40 41.73
N GLY A 444 10.44 25.15 42.12
CA GLY A 444 10.01 25.29 43.52
C GLY A 444 10.20 26.66 44.18
N ILE A 445 10.35 27.76 43.42
CA ILE A 445 10.41 29.11 43.98
C ILE A 445 9.13 29.85 43.62
N ALA A 446 8.36 30.19 44.66
CA ALA A 446 7.20 31.06 44.55
C ALA A 446 7.65 32.49 44.23
N ILE A 447 7.14 33.06 43.14
CA ILE A 447 7.20 34.51 42.92
C ILE A 447 5.79 35.03 43.19
N THR A 448 5.63 35.68 44.33
CA THR A 448 4.45 36.48 44.67
C THR A 448 4.40 37.72 43.78
N ASN A 449 3.24 37.98 43.18
CA ASN A 449 2.98 39.20 42.41
C ASN A 449 3.30 40.45 43.23
N ASN A 450 4.05 41.38 42.62
CA ASN A 450 4.08 42.78 43.01
C ASN A 450 3.52 43.60 41.82
N PRO A 451 2.55 44.51 42.00
CA PRO A 451 1.99 45.28 40.90
C PRO A 451 2.85 46.53 40.66
N GLY A 452 3.57 46.56 39.55
CA GLY A 452 4.26 47.76 39.10
C GLY A 452 5.50 47.43 38.28
N ILE A 453 5.66 48.18 37.18
CA ILE A 453 6.71 48.14 36.15
C ILE A 453 6.29 47.27 34.96
N GLY A 454 5.93 47.97 33.88
CA GLY A 454 5.79 47.39 32.56
C GLY A 454 7.15 47.00 32.01
N ASP A 455 7.16 45.96 31.19
CA ASP A 455 8.07 45.83 30.08
C ASP A 455 7.49 44.81 29.09
N SER A 456 7.43 45.24 27.84
CA SER A 456 7.13 44.44 26.66
C SER A 456 8.12 43.28 26.52
N MET A 457 7.62 42.05 26.36
CA MET A 457 8.42 40.96 25.79
C MET A 457 7.82 40.56 24.45
N ASN A 458 8.40 41.12 23.39
CA ASN A 458 8.32 40.60 22.03
C ASN A 458 9.15 39.32 21.95
N PHE A 459 8.55 38.22 21.45
CA PHE A 459 9.32 37.11 20.92
C PHE A 459 9.15 37.06 19.40
N SER A 460 10.26 37.31 18.72
CA SER A 460 10.42 37.22 17.27
C SER A 460 10.66 35.76 16.89
N LEU A 461 9.91 35.28 15.90
CA LEU A 461 10.02 33.95 15.29
C LEU A 461 11.36 33.77 14.56
N TYR A 462 11.90 32.55 14.65
CA TYR A 462 12.54 31.87 13.52
C TYR A 462 11.70 30.66 13.14
#